data_AF-A0A656QBH0-F1
#
_entry.id   AF-A0A656QBH0-F1
#
_cell.length_a   1.000
_cell.length_b   1.000
_cell.length_c   1.000
_cell.angle_alpha   90.00
_cell.angle_beta   90.00
_cell.angle_gamma   90.00
#
_symmetry.space_group_name_H-M   'P 1'
#
loop_
_entity.id
_entity.type
_entity.pdbx_description
1 polymer ?
#
loop_
_entity_poly.entity_id
_entity_poly.type
_entity_poly.pdbx_seq_one_letter_code
_entity_poly.pdbx_strand_id
1 'polypeptide(L)'
;MRTDHPNAIFRNRTPVLLGVVAILQLLDWHSTLTAPHGRHESNKLLNWISQWISFAYELTLIKAAFLLLLAIGYLYWRAHKGMYELEYGLCLAVLIVVYGCVVLNNYLS
;
A
#
# COMPACT_ATOMS: atom_id res chain seq x y z
N MET A 1 40.94 -3.09 -21.32
CA MET A 1 40.01 -1.98 -21.01
C MET A 1 38.80 -2.57 -20.31
N ARG A 2 38.57 -2.15 -19.08
CA ARG A 2 37.50 -2.61 -18.20
C ARG A 2 36.19 -2.03 -18.72
N THR A 3 35.24 -2.87 -19.08
CA THR A 3 33.88 -2.44 -19.39
C THR A 3 33.28 -1.91 -18.09
N ASP A 4 33.06 -0.60 -18.03
CA ASP A 4 32.34 0.03 -16.94
C ASP A 4 30.95 -0.62 -16.86
N HIS A 5 30.70 -1.34 -15.78
CA HIS A 5 29.40 -1.91 -15.49
C HIS A 5 28.44 -0.75 -15.12
N PRO A 6 27.40 -0.45 -15.90
CA PRO A 6 26.32 0.44 -15.45
C PRO A 6 25.43 -0.20 -14.36
N ASN A 7 25.91 -1.24 -13.67
CA ASN A 7 25.10 -2.14 -12.86
C ASN A 7 24.96 -1.72 -11.38
N ALA A 8 25.54 -0.59 -10.97
CA ALA A 8 25.46 -0.13 -9.57
C ALA A 8 24.21 0.70 -9.26
N ILE A 9 23.49 1.22 -10.27
CA ILE A 9 22.36 2.14 -10.07
C ILE A 9 21.06 1.38 -9.69
N PHE A 10 20.90 0.13 -10.13
CA PHE A 10 19.75 -0.72 -9.79
C PHE A 10 20.02 -1.61 -8.58
N ARG A 11 20.56 -1.04 -7.49
CA ARG A 11 20.51 -1.69 -6.18
C ARG A 11 19.04 -1.94 -5.85
N ASN A 12 18.64 -3.20 -5.89
CA ASN A 12 17.26 -3.68 -5.78
C ASN A 12 16.48 -2.97 -4.66
N ARG A 13 15.61 -2.01 -5.04
CA ARG A 13 14.84 -1.14 -4.12
C ARG A 13 13.48 -1.74 -3.76
N THR A 14 13.08 -2.82 -4.41
CA THR A 14 11.83 -3.53 -4.18
C THR A 14 11.51 -3.78 -2.70
N PRO A 15 12.43 -4.28 -1.85
CA PRO A 15 12.12 -4.50 -0.43
C PRO A 15 11.85 -3.18 0.32
N VAL A 16 12.51 -2.08 -0.06
CA VAL A 16 12.26 -0.76 0.53
C VAL A 16 10.88 -0.26 0.11
N LEU A 17 10.53 -0.39 -1.17
CA LEU A 17 9.23 0.04 -1.70
C LEU A 17 8.08 -0.75 -1.05
N LEU A 18 8.24 -2.07 -0.89
CA LEU A 18 7.26 -2.88 -0.16
C LEU A 18 7.11 -2.44 1.31
N GLY A 19 8.22 -2.12 1.97
CA GLY A 19 8.20 -1.58 3.33
C GLY A 19 7.43 -0.26 3.41
N VAL A 20 7.60 0.64 2.44
CA VAL A 20 6.87 1.91 2.38
C VAL A 20 5.37 1.66 2.19
N VAL A 21 4.97 0.75 1.29
CA VAL A 21 3.54 0.41 1.11
C VAL A 21 2.94 -0.16 2.39
N ALA A 22 3.68 -1.02 3.11
CA ALA A 22 3.22 -1.57 4.38
C ALA A 22 3.03 -0.48 5.44
N ILE A 23 3.95 0.49 5.54
CA ILE A 23 3.81 1.64 6.44
C ILE A 23 2.59 2.48 6.06
N LEU A 24 2.38 2.77 4.77
CA LEU A 24 1.20 3.50 4.31
C LEU A 24 -0.09 2.77 4.71
N GLN A 25 -0.12 1.45 4.57
CA GLN A 25 -1.28 0.64 4.95
C GLN A 25 -1.56 0.71 6.45
N LEU A 26 -0.51 0.72 7.29
CA LEU A 26 -0.65 0.88 8.74
C LEU A 26 -1.12 2.29 9.12
N LEU A 27 -0.57 3.33 8.50
CA LEU A 27 -0.99 4.71 8.72
C LEU A 27 -2.45 4.90 8.33
N ASP A 28 -2.87 4.37 7.19
CA ASP A 28 -4.26 4.41 6.74
C ASP A 28 -5.18 3.65 7.69
N TRP A 29 -4.73 2.50 8.20
CA TRP A 29 -5.50 1.73 9.18
C TRP A 29 -5.67 2.51 10.49
N HIS A 30 -4.58 3.12 10.98
CA HIS A 30 -4.63 3.99 12.14
C HIS A 30 -5.61 5.16 11.93
N SER A 31 -5.50 5.87 10.81
CA SER A 31 -6.40 6.99 10.49
C SER A 31 -7.88 6.59 10.47
N THR A 32 -8.20 5.40 9.96
CA THR A 32 -9.56 4.88 9.95
C THR A 32 -10.07 4.55 11.35
N LEU A 33 -9.23 3.98 12.21
CA LEU A 33 -9.63 3.60 13.58
C LEU A 33 -9.72 4.79 14.54
N THR A 34 -8.95 5.86 14.29
CA THR A 34 -8.98 7.08 15.10
C THR A 34 -9.97 8.14 14.60
N ALA A 35 -10.68 7.87 13.51
CA ALA A 35 -11.66 8.81 12.96
C ALA A 35 -12.83 9.03 13.96
N PRO A 36 -13.23 10.29 14.22
CA PRO A 36 -14.36 10.57 15.10
C PRO A 36 -15.66 9.98 14.53
N HIS A 37 -16.56 9.53 15.43
CA HIS A 37 -17.82 8.83 15.15
C HIS A 37 -18.89 9.63 14.36
N GLY A 38 -18.50 10.69 13.66
CA GLY A 38 -19.38 11.55 12.84
C GLY A 38 -18.76 12.06 11.55
N ARG A 39 -17.59 11.55 11.13
CA ARG A 39 -17.00 11.91 9.83
C ARG A 39 -17.77 11.20 8.72
N HIS A 40 -18.64 11.94 8.04
CA HIS A 40 -19.35 11.44 6.87
C HIS A 40 -18.38 11.34 5.68
N GLU A 41 -18.05 10.11 5.31
CA GLU A 41 -17.42 9.80 4.03
C GLU A 41 -18.31 10.32 2.88
N SER A 42 -17.73 11.01 1.89
CA SER A 42 -18.50 11.45 0.71
C SER A 42 -18.84 10.29 -0.23
N ASN A 43 -18.25 9.11 -0.02
CA ASN A 43 -18.50 7.93 -0.82
C ASN A 43 -19.76 7.19 -0.34
N LYS A 44 -20.86 7.34 -1.10
CA LYS A 44 -22.17 6.75 -0.78
C LYS A 44 -22.15 5.24 -0.55
N LEU A 45 -21.21 4.53 -1.17
CA LEU A 45 -21.09 3.08 -1.06
C LEU A 45 -20.51 2.68 0.31
N LEU A 46 -19.53 3.43 0.81
CA LEU A 46 -18.96 3.26 2.16
C LEU A 46 -19.96 3.62 3.27
N ASN A 47 -20.75 4.68 3.09
CA ASN A 47 -21.82 5.03 4.04
C ASN A 47 -22.99 4.04 4.05
N TRP A 48 -23.28 3.36 2.93
CA TRP A 48 -24.33 2.34 2.88
C TRP A 48 -23.88 1.06 3.61
N ILE A 49 -22.62 0.69 3.44
CA ILE A 49 -22.00 -0.47 4.08
C ILE A 49 -21.87 -0.25 5.61
N SER A 50 -21.50 0.96 6.04
CA SER A 50 -21.36 1.33 7.47
C SER A 50 -22.64 1.22 8.30
N GLN A 51 -23.81 0.99 7.68
CA GLN A 51 -25.07 0.79 8.36
C GLN A 51 -25.28 -0.65 8.84
N TRP A 52 -24.51 -1.62 8.34
CA TRP A 52 -24.74 -3.05 8.58
C TRP A 52 -23.72 -3.69 9.54
N ILE A 53 -22.50 -3.15 9.60
CA ILE A 53 -21.41 -3.56 10.49
C ILE A 53 -20.70 -2.28 10.97
N SER A 54 -20.11 -2.30 12.18
CA SER A 54 -19.23 -1.21 12.62
C SER A 54 -18.18 -0.94 11.54
N PHE A 55 -18.24 0.21 10.88
CA PHE A 55 -17.38 0.67 9.76
C PHE A 55 -15.90 0.29 9.93
N ALA A 56 -15.41 0.34 11.17
CA ALA A 56 -14.06 -0.06 11.54
C ALA A 56 -13.73 -1.53 11.22
N TYR A 57 -14.66 -2.47 11.37
CA TYR A 57 -14.43 -3.91 11.19
C TYR A 57 -14.35 -4.31 9.72
N GLU A 58 -15.24 -3.79 8.86
CA GLU A 58 -15.19 -4.06 7.41
C GLU A 58 -13.95 -3.46 6.77
N LEU A 59 -13.62 -2.21 7.13
CA LEU A 59 -12.39 -1.57 6.65
C LEU A 59 -11.14 -2.27 7.15
N THR A 60 -11.17 -2.81 8.37
CA THR A 60 -10.07 -3.64 8.90
C THR A 60 -9.89 -4.91 8.08
N LEU A 61 -10.97 -5.62 7.73
CA LEU A 61 -10.91 -6.83 6.90
C LEU A 61 -10.36 -6.54 5.49
N ILE A 62 -10.83 -5.46 4.86
CA ILE A 62 -10.34 -5.03 3.54
C ILE A 62 -8.85 -4.66 3.62
N LYS A 63 -8.43 -3.90 4.63
CA LYS A 63 -7.02 -3.54 4.81
C LYS A 63 -6.14 -4.75 5.11
N ALA A 64 -6.63 -5.73 5.86
CA ALA A 64 -5.94 -6.99 6.12
C ALA A 64 -5.78 -7.83 4.84
N ALA A 65 -6.81 -7.88 3.99
CA ALA A 65 -6.73 -8.55 2.68
C ALA A 65 -5.66 -7.90 1.78
N PHE A 66 -5.56 -6.56 1.77
CA PHE A 66 -4.51 -5.85 1.03
C PHE A 66 -3.10 -6.16 1.55
N LEU A 67 -2.90 -6.23 2.87
CA LEU A 67 -1.61 -6.66 3.45
C LEU A 67 -1.26 -8.09 3.05
N LEU A 68 -2.25 -8.98 3.02
CA LEU A 68 -2.05 -10.37 2.61
C LEU A 68 -1.67 -10.47 1.12
N LEU A 69 -2.33 -9.69 0.25
CA LEU A 69 -1.94 -9.58 -1.16
C LEU A 69 -0.53 -9.02 -1.34
N LEU A 70 -0.14 -8.02 -0.53
CA LEU A 70 1.22 -7.48 -0.53
C LEU A 70 2.24 -8.56 -0.12
N ALA A 71 1.93 -9.35 0.90
CA ALA A 71 2.77 -10.45 1.36
C ALA A 71 2.91 -11.55 0.29
N ILE A 72 1.80 -11.93 -0.37
CA ILE A 72 1.83 -12.86 -1.51
C ILE A 72 2.68 -12.29 -2.64
N GLY A 73 2.51 -11.01 -2.99
CA GLY A 73 3.32 -10.32 -3.99
C GLY A 73 4.81 -10.34 -3.64
N TYR A 74 5.17 -10.11 -2.38
CA TYR A 74 6.54 -10.22 -1.90
C TYR A 74 7.10 -11.64 -2.03
N LEU A 75 6.34 -12.66 -1.63
CA LEU A 75 6.75 -14.06 -1.78
C LEU A 75 6.94 -14.44 -3.25
N TYR A 76 6.03 -13.99 -4.12
CA TYR A 76 6.12 -14.19 -5.55
C TYR A 76 7.34 -13.52 -6.16
N TRP A 77 7.58 -12.24 -5.82
CA TRP A 77 8.79 -11.52 -6.20
C TRP A 77 10.05 -12.23 -5.71
N ARG A 78 10.07 -12.70 -4.45
CA ARG A 78 11.20 -13.41 -3.87
C ARG A 78 11.53 -14.70 -4.63
N ALA A 79 10.51 -15.40 -5.11
CA ALA A 79 10.66 -16.61 -5.92
C ALA A 79 11.16 -16.33 -7.35
N HIS A 80 10.89 -15.13 -7.89
CA HIS A 80 11.23 -14.74 -9.28
C HIS A 80 12.27 -13.60 -9.34
N LYS A 81 13.15 -13.52 -8.34
CA LYS A 81 14.19 -12.48 -8.27
C LYS A 81 15.00 -12.41 -9.56
N GLY A 82 15.18 -11.20 -10.07
CA GLY A 82 15.96 -10.93 -11.29
C GLY A 82 15.20 -10.98 -12.62
N MET A 83 13.93 -11.40 -12.67
CA MET A 83 13.16 -11.39 -13.93
C MET A 83 12.34 -10.10 -14.16
N TYR A 84 11.76 -9.50 -13.11
CA TYR A 84 10.81 -8.39 -13.22
C TYR A 84 11.08 -7.25 -12.22
N GLU A 85 12.35 -7.03 -11.87
CA GLU A 85 12.73 -6.10 -10.80
C GLU A 85 12.32 -4.64 -11.11
N LEU A 86 12.38 -4.25 -12.39
CA LEU A 86 12.09 -2.89 -12.82
C LEU A 86 10.58 -2.63 -12.88
N GLU A 87 9.83 -3.54 -13.50
CA GLU A 87 8.38 -3.50 -13.65
C GLU A 87 7.70 -3.55 -12.29
N TYR A 88 8.13 -4.49 -11.43
CA TYR A 88 7.59 -4.63 -10.08
C TYR A 88 7.93 -3.41 -9.21
N GLY A 89 9.14 -2.88 -9.32
CA GLY A 89 9.54 -1.64 -8.64
C GLY A 89 8.73 -0.42 -9.09
N LEU A 90 8.48 -0.27 -10.39
CA LEU A 90 7.65 0.82 -10.93
C LEU A 90 6.20 0.72 -10.47
N CYS A 91 5.60 -0.48 -10.51
CA CYS A 91 4.25 -0.70 -10.00
C CYS A 91 4.13 -0.32 -8.52
N LEU A 92 5.11 -0.71 -7.69
CA LEU A 92 5.14 -0.31 -6.28
C LEU A 92 5.33 1.19 -6.10
N ALA A 93 6.16 1.85 -6.93
CA ALA A 93 6.34 3.29 -6.86
C ALA A 93 5.06 4.06 -7.19
N VAL A 94 4.34 3.66 -8.24
CA VAL A 94 3.02 4.23 -8.58
C VAL A 94 2.03 4.01 -7.45
N LEU A 95 2.00 2.79 -6.90
CA LEU A 95 1.14 2.47 -5.76
C LEU A 95 1.44 3.37 -4.55
N ILE A 96 2.71 3.58 -4.20
CA ILE A 96 3.13 4.47 -3.10
C ILE A 96 2.65 5.90 -3.33
N VAL A 97 2.78 6.43 -4.55
CA VAL A 97 2.37 7.81 -4.85
C VAL A 97 0.85 7.97 -4.74
N VAL A 98 0.10 7.12 -5.43
CA VAL A 98 -1.36 7.20 -5.46
C VAL A 98 -1.93 6.93 -4.08
N TYR A 99 -1.50 5.85 -3.44
CA TYR A 99 -1.99 5.49 -2.12
C TYR A 99 -1.54 6.47 -1.04
N GLY A 100 -0.30 6.97 -1.12
CA GLY A 100 0.20 8.01 -0.22
C GLY A 100 -0.67 9.27 -0.25
N CYS A 101 -1.15 9.70 -1.43
CA CYS A 101 -2.08 10.82 -1.53
C CYS A 101 -3.40 10.54 -0.79
N VAL A 102 -3.94 9.32 -0.91
CA VAL A 102 -5.17 8.91 -0.20
C VAL A 102 -4.96 8.92 1.31
N VAL A 103 -3.87 8.33 1.79
CA VAL A 103 -3.55 8.31 3.23
C VAL A 103 -3.37 9.72 3.78
N LEU A 104 -2.61 10.57 3.09
CA LEU A 104 -2.43 11.97 3.51
C LEU A 104 -3.75 12.73 3.55
N ASN A 105 -4.63 12.53 2.56
CA ASN A 105 -5.95 13.14 2.57
C ASN A 105 -6.79 12.69 3.78
N ASN A 106 -6.69 11.41 4.16
CA ASN A 106 -7.39 10.88 5.33
C ASN A 106 -6.91 11.50 6.64
N TYR A 107 -5.61 11.80 6.77
CA TYR A 107 -5.03 12.48 7.94
C TYR A 107 -5.28 13.99 7.98
N LEU A 108 -5.34 14.66 6.83
CA LEU A 108 -5.48 16.12 6.75
C LEU A 108 -6.93 16.59 6.88
N SER A 109 -7.89 15.72 6.60
CA SER A 109 -9.33 15.99 6.73
C SER A 109 -9.89 15.50 8.06
#